data_AF-A0A4V2MI01-F1
#
_entry.id   AF-A0A4V2MI01-F1
#
_cell.length_a   1.000
_cell.length_b   1.000
_cell.length_c   1.000
_cell.angle_alpha   90.00
_cell.angle_beta   90.00
_cell.angle_gamma   90.00
#
_symmetry.space_group_name_H-M   'P 1'
#
loop_
_entity.id
_entity.type
_entity.pdbx_description
1 polymer ?
#
loop_
_entity_poly.entity_id
_entity_poly.type
_entity_poly.pdbx_seq_one_letter_code
_entity_poly.pdbx_strand_id
1 'polypeptide(L)'
;MIILLSVFLFLTGISYLFLNRTISKHVELRLKSIRDLVAGQLMVDLLNDKELSTHELNSWASKIISLSRKKRGYNQILIDQIIFYHHNFTGHTTIMLKSLFNKLKLAAYAERKLKKNNWVLKAKGLREIQEMTPITKEDMLKPLINHKNDDLRIEAQATYIRLNQTNPFDFFEHINEELSVWHQILLFETVTNTPNLAIPRFSQFLGVKNPSLVSFYLKLIAHYHQLDAVMALINLLNLSSALRFSNLA
;
A
#
# COMPACT_ATOMS: atom_id res chain seq x y z
N MET A 1 -36.27 -16.81 -28.75
CA MET A 1 -35.70 -16.69 -27.39
C MET A 1 -34.20 -16.36 -27.40
N ILE A 2 -33.36 -17.15 -28.09
CA ILE A 2 -31.90 -16.93 -28.15
C ILE A 2 -31.53 -15.55 -28.72
N ILE A 3 -32.20 -15.10 -29.80
CA ILE A 3 -31.95 -13.80 -30.42
C ILE A 3 -32.24 -12.65 -29.45
N LEU A 4 -33.37 -12.69 -28.73
CA LEU A 4 -33.75 -11.67 -27.75
C LEU A 4 -32.74 -11.58 -26.59
N LEU A 5 -32.24 -12.72 -26.11
CA LEU A 5 -31.20 -12.76 -25.07
C LEU A 5 -29.89 -12.13 -25.55
N SER A 6 -29.49 -12.42 -26.80
CA SER A 6 -28.27 -11.85 -27.38
C SER A 6 -28.34 -10.33 -27.52
N VAL A 7 -29.50 -9.81 -27.94
CA VAL A 7 -29.74 -8.36 -28.08
C VAL A 7 -29.73 -7.69 -26.70
N PHE A 8 -30.32 -8.32 -25.69
CA PHE A 8 -30.31 -7.79 -24.33
C PHE A 8 -28.88 -7.67 -23.74
N LEU A 9 -28.05 -8.72 -23.87
CA LEU A 9 -26.65 -8.69 -23.42
C LEU A 9 -25.81 -7.65 -24.16
N PHE A 10 -26.09 -7.45 -25.45
CA PHE A 10 -25.41 -6.43 -26.24
C PHE A 10 -25.76 -5.01 -25.78
N LEU A 11 -27.05 -4.75 -25.50
CA LEU A 11 -27.53 -3.46 -25.02
C LEU A 11 -27.01 -3.14 -23.61
N THR A 12 -26.94 -4.12 -22.70
CA THR A 12 -26.37 -3.92 -21.37
C THR A 12 -24.87 -3.66 -21.43
N GLY A 13 -24.14 -4.34 -22.32
CA GLY A 13 -22.72 -4.09 -22.58
C GLY A 13 -22.47 -2.68 -23.12
N ILE A 14 -23.25 -2.23 -24.10
CA ILE A 14 -23.16 -0.86 -24.63
C ILE A 14 -23.50 0.17 -23.55
N SER A 15 -24.58 -0.05 -22.79
CA SER A 15 -24.97 0.83 -21.69
C SER A 15 -23.87 0.94 -20.63
N TYR A 16 -23.24 -0.18 -20.26
CA TYR A 16 -22.09 -0.20 -19.36
C TYR A 16 -20.90 0.60 -19.91
N LEU A 17 -20.55 0.42 -21.19
CA LEU A 17 -19.48 1.18 -21.84
C LEU A 17 -19.78 2.69 -21.90
N PHE A 18 -21.02 3.07 -22.18
CA PHE A 18 -21.46 4.46 -22.20
C PHE A 18 -21.43 5.10 -20.81
N LEU A 19 -21.92 4.39 -19.77
CA LEU A 19 -21.81 4.85 -18.39
C LEU A 19 -20.35 5.05 -18.00
N ASN A 20 -19.50 4.06 -18.27
CA ASN A 20 -18.09 4.12 -17.94
C ASN A 20 -17.40 5.31 -18.65
N ARG A 21 -17.61 5.49 -19.96
CA ARG A 21 -17.08 6.63 -20.72
C ARG A 21 -17.60 7.98 -20.22
N THR A 22 -18.88 8.07 -19.87
CA THR A 22 -19.49 9.33 -19.40
C THR A 22 -18.97 9.69 -18.02
N ILE A 23 -18.85 8.72 -17.12
CA ILE A 23 -18.23 8.88 -15.80
C ILE A 23 -16.77 9.29 -15.97
N SER A 24 -16.00 8.60 -16.82
CA SER A 24 -14.60 8.93 -17.12
C SER A 24 -14.45 10.35 -17.66
N LYS A 25 -15.29 10.79 -18.60
CA LYS A 25 -15.24 12.15 -19.18
C LYS A 25 -15.61 13.24 -18.17
N HIS A 26 -16.59 13.00 -17.30
CA HIS A 26 -16.94 13.93 -16.22
C HIS A 26 -15.86 13.99 -15.15
N VAL A 27 -15.23 12.86 -14.84
CA VAL A 27 -14.06 12.77 -13.97
C VAL A 27 -12.90 13.51 -14.62
N GLU A 28 -12.66 13.35 -15.92
CA GLU A 28 -11.60 14.00 -16.70
C GLU A 28 -11.76 15.53 -16.78
N LEU A 29 -12.97 16.05 -16.99
CA LEU A 29 -13.22 17.50 -16.98
C LEU A 29 -13.07 18.10 -15.57
N ARG A 30 -13.45 17.37 -14.51
CA ARG A 30 -13.21 17.79 -13.13
C ARG A 30 -11.73 17.71 -12.77
N LEU A 31 -11.05 16.67 -13.24
CA LEU A 31 -9.61 16.45 -13.15
C LEU A 31 -8.87 17.57 -13.84
N LYS A 32 -9.31 18.03 -15.02
CA LYS A 32 -8.65 19.10 -15.78
C LYS A 32 -8.50 20.37 -14.95
N SER A 33 -9.53 20.84 -14.25
CA SER A 33 -9.41 22.05 -13.40
C SER A 33 -8.42 21.91 -12.23
N ILE A 34 -8.29 20.70 -11.67
CA ILE A 34 -7.35 20.44 -10.56
C ILE A 34 -5.96 20.20 -11.12
N ARG A 35 -5.85 19.48 -12.24
CA ARG A 35 -4.62 19.26 -12.97
C ARG A 35 -4.08 20.57 -13.50
N ASP A 36 -4.90 21.50 -13.98
CA ASP A 36 -4.46 22.82 -14.43
C ASP A 36 -3.99 23.69 -13.25
N LEU A 37 -4.59 23.51 -12.06
CA LEU A 37 -4.15 24.20 -10.84
C LEU A 37 -2.85 23.61 -10.26
N VAL A 38 -2.77 22.29 -10.17
CA VAL A 38 -1.61 21.55 -9.67
C VAL A 38 -0.49 21.53 -10.71
N ALA A 39 -0.77 21.48 -12.01
CA ALA A 39 0.26 21.52 -13.05
C ALA A 39 0.66 22.95 -13.40
N GLY A 40 -0.30 23.86 -13.57
CA GLY A 40 -0.03 25.19 -14.13
C GLY A 40 0.81 26.09 -13.22
N GLN A 41 0.57 26.06 -11.90
CA GLN A 41 1.28 26.95 -10.98
C GLN A 41 2.30 26.15 -10.11
N LEU A 42 2.05 24.87 -9.80
CA LEU A 42 2.90 24.11 -8.88
C LEU A 42 4.07 23.55 -9.66
N MET A 43 3.89 23.09 -10.90
CA MET A 43 5.04 22.68 -11.72
C MET A 43 5.96 23.88 -11.98
N VAL A 44 5.41 25.07 -12.25
CA VAL A 44 6.23 26.26 -12.51
C VAL A 44 7.04 26.62 -11.27
N ASP A 45 6.42 26.62 -10.10
CA ASP A 45 7.13 26.93 -8.84
C ASP A 45 8.05 25.76 -8.40
N LEU A 46 7.68 24.50 -8.65
CA LEU A 46 8.48 23.30 -8.36
C LEU A 46 9.69 23.14 -9.29
N LEU A 47 9.57 23.52 -10.57
CA LEU A 47 10.64 23.41 -11.57
C LEU A 47 11.63 24.58 -11.47
N ASN A 48 11.22 25.70 -10.86
CA ASN A 48 12.07 26.89 -10.71
C ASN A 48 13.10 26.80 -9.57
N ASP A 49 13.27 25.63 -8.95
CA ASP A 49 14.31 25.29 -7.94
C ASP A 49 14.51 26.31 -6.81
N LYS A 50 13.53 27.19 -6.60
CA LYS A 50 13.42 27.97 -5.37
C LYS A 50 12.82 27.01 -4.36
N GLU A 51 13.53 26.80 -3.26
CA GLU A 51 12.92 26.28 -2.04
C GLU A 51 11.61 27.06 -1.79
N LEU A 52 10.47 26.45 -2.11
CA LEU A 52 9.18 27.08 -1.85
C LEU A 52 9.14 27.35 -0.35
N SER A 53 9.05 28.62 0.00
CA SER A 53 8.97 29.03 1.40
C SER A 53 7.74 28.39 2.05
N THR A 54 7.82 28.14 3.36
CA THR A 54 6.67 27.65 4.15
C THR A 54 5.42 28.53 3.98
N HIS A 55 5.63 29.82 3.74
CA HIS A 55 4.57 30.80 3.47
C HIS A 55 3.87 30.56 2.12
N GLU A 56 4.63 30.33 1.04
CA GLU A 56 4.07 30.00 -0.27
C GLU A 56 3.26 28.70 -0.19
N LEU A 57 3.80 27.65 0.45
CA LEU A 57 3.10 26.37 0.61
C LEU A 57 1.77 26.53 1.38
N ASN A 58 1.71 27.42 2.37
CA ASN A 58 0.47 27.73 3.10
C ASN A 58 -0.56 28.48 2.22
N SER A 59 -0.11 29.49 1.49
CA SER A 59 -0.97 30.25 0.55
C SER A 59 -1.60 29.29 -0.47
N TRP A 60 -0.77 28.42 -1.02
CA TRP A 60 -1.15 27.34 -1.92
C TRP A 60 -2.20 26.40 -1.33
N ALA A 61 -1.94 25.85 -0.15
CA ALA A 61 -2.89 24.97 0.53
C ALA A 61 -4.26 25.67 0.73
N SER A 62 -4.26 26.96 1.11
CA SER A 62 -5.48 27.73 1.31
C SER A 62 -6.30 27.90 0.01
N LYS A 63 -5.62 28.20 -1.11
CA LYS A 63 -6.25 28.32 -2.44
C LYS A 63 -6.89 27.00 -2.85
N ILE A 64 -6.17 25.87 -2.72
CA ILE A 64 -6.69 24.53 -3.00
C ILE A 64 -7.90 24.20 -2.13
N ILE A 65 -7.84 24.49 -0.83
CA ILE A 65 -8.94 24.22 0.12
C ILE A 65 -10.21 25.00 -0.27
N SER A 66 -10.08 26.28 -0.66
CA SER A 66 -11.22 27.11 -1.06
C SER A 66 -11.97 26.55 -2.29
N LEU A 67 -11.25 25.92 -3.22
CA LEU A 67 -11.80 25.26 -4.40
C LEU A 67 -12.37 23.88 -4.08
N SER A 68 -11.74 23.17 -3.13
CA SER A 68 -12.14 21.82 -2.68
C SER A 68 -13.56 21.76 -2.12
N ARG A 69 -13.93 22.76 -1.31
CA ARG A 69 -15.18 22.76 -0.54
C ARG A 69 -16.46 22.62 -1.37
N LYS A 70 -16.39 22.79 -2.70
CA LYS A 70 -17.56 22.84 -3.58
C LYS A 70 -17.90 21.52 -4.29
N LYS A 71 -17.07 20.46 -4.23
CA LYS A 71 -17.27 19.26 -5.09
C LYS A 71 -17.02 17.91 -4.40
N ARG A 72 -17.96 16.98 -4.53
CA ARG A 72 -17.80 15.57 -4.10
C ARG A 72 -16.72 14.87 -4.93
N GLY A 73 -15.84 14.12 -4.27
CA GLY A 73 -14.74 13.39 -4.90
C GLY A 73 -13.45 14.21 -5.14
N TYR A 74 -13.46 15.50 -4.78
CA TYR A 74 -12.32 16.38 -4.98
C TYR A 74 -11.04 15.91 -4.27
N ASN A 75 -11.16 15.51 -2.99
CA ASN A 75 -10.01 15.02 -2.23
C ASN A 75 -9.38 13.77 -2.87
N GLN A 76 -10.18 12.89 -3.46
CA GLN A 76 -9.63 11.71 -4.14
C GLN A 76 -8.79 12.12 -5.33
N ILE A 77 -9.29 13.05 -6.14
CA ILE A 77 -8.58 13.56 -7.31
C ILE A 77 -7.25 14.21 -6.89
N LEU A 78 -7.27 15.03 -5.84
CA LEU A 78 -6.04 15.64 -5.31
C LEU A 78 -5.02 14.59 -4.86
N ILE A 79 -5.48 13.57 -4.13
CA ILE A 79 -4.60 12.48 -3.68
C ILE A 79 -3.97 11.79 -4.88
N ASP A 80 -4.80 11.41 -5.87
CA ASP A 80 -4.33 10.71 -7.07
C ASP A 80 -3.31 11.57 -7.85
N GLN A 81 -3.51 12.90 -7.94
CA GLN A 81 -2.57 13.82 -8.59
C GLN A 81 -1.27 14.00 -7.81
N ILE A 82 -1.35 14.21 -6.50
CA ILE A 82 -0.16 14.42 -5.67
C ILE A 82 0.71 13.15 -5.68
N ILE A 83 0.10 11.96 -5.57
CA ILE A 83 0.82 10.68 -5.67
C ILE A 83 1.44 10.52 -7.05
N PHE A 84 0.70 10.84 -8.12
CA PHE A 84 1.24 10.80 -9.48
C PHE A 84 2.51 11.66 -9.59
N TYR A 85 2.50 12.91 -9.11
CA TYR A 85 3.71 13.74 -9.13
C TYR A 85 4.79 13.22 -8.18
N HIS A 86 4.42 12.68 -7.02
CA HIS A 86 5.39 12.09 -6.09
C HIS A 86 6.19 10.95 -6.76
N HIS A 87 5.56 10.14 -7.59
CA HIS A 87 6.23 9.06 -8.35
C HIS A 87 7.09 9.56 -9.51
N ASN A 88 6.77 10.71 -10.10
CA ASN A 88 7.46 11.23 -11.28
C ASN A 88 8.57 12.24 -10.95
N PHE A 89 8.75 12.60 -9.68
CA PHE A 89 9.73 13.59 -9.22
C PHE A 89 10.63 12.98 -8.15
N THR A 90 11.81 13.56 -7.97
CA THR A 90 12.82 13.12 -6.98
C THR A 90 13.28 14.30 -6.12
N GLY A 91 14.00 14.02 -5.02
CA GLY A 91 14.61 15.05 -4.19
C GLY A 91 13.61 15.94 -3.46
N HIS A 92 13.89 17.24 -3.35
CA HIS A 92 13.14 18.20 -2.54
C HIS A 92 11.64 18.26 -2.89
N THR A 93 11.28 18.10 -4.16
CA THR A 93 9.88 18.06 -4.63
C THR A 93 9.06 16.97 -3.94
N THR A 94 9.64 15.79 -3.68
CA THR A 94 8.91 14.69 -3.03
C THR A 94 8.57 15.03 -1.57
N ILE A 95 9.49 15.70 -0.86
CA ILE A 95 9.30 16.17 0.52
C ILE A 95 8.20 17.24 0.55
N MET A 96 8.22 18.16 -0.41
CA MET A 96 7.21 19.21 -0.53
C MET A 96 5.81 18.64 -0.79
N LEU A 97 5.69 17.67 -1.70
CA LEU A 97 4.41 17.01 -2.02
C LEU A 97 3.84 16.30 -0.78
N LYS A 98 4.68 15.66 0.04
CA LYS A 98 4.26 15.10 1.35
C LYS A 98 3.80 16.18 2.33
N SER A 99 4.52 17.31 2.41
CA SER A 99 4.12 18.46 3.23
C SER A 99 2.75 19.02 2.80
N LEU A 100 2.55 19.20 1.50
CA LEU A 100 1.29 19.66 0.93
C LEU A 100 0.14 18.69 1.23
N PHE A 101 0.37 17.38 1.04
CA PHE A 101 -0.61 16.34 1.36
C PHE A 101 -1.10 16.42 2.81
N ASN A 102 -0.16 16.63 3.74
CA ASN A 102 -0.47 16.79 5.17
C ASN A 102 -1.22 18.10 5.46
N LYS A 103 -0.79 19.24 4.90
CA LYS A 103 -1.47 20.54 5.09
C LYS A 103 -2.90 20.53 4.55
N LEU A 104 -3.13 19.82 3.44
CA LEU A 104 -4.46 19.62 2.86
C LEU A 104 -5.33 18.61 3.65
N LYS A 105 -4.79 18.04 4.74
CA LYS A 105 -5.45 17.02 5.58
C LYS A 105 -5.91 15.79 4.77
N LEU A 106 -5.16 15.44 3.73
CA LEU A 106 -5.50 14.32 2.85
C LEU A 106 -5.20 12.96 3.51
N ALA A 107 -4.25 12.90 4.45
CA ALA A 107 -3.98 11.72 5.26
C ALA A 107 -5.26 11.23 5.98
N ALA A 108 -5.94 12.12 6.70
CA ALA A 108 -7.20 11.78 7.37
C ALA A 108 -8.30 11.31 6.39
N TYR A 109 -8.28 11.79 5.14
CA TYR A 109 -9.21 11.32 4.12
C TYR A 109 -8.87 9.89 3.65
N ALA A 110 -7.60 9.57 3.46
CA ALA A 110 -7.13 8.22 3.15
C ALA A 110 -7.44 7.24 4.30
N GLU A 111 -7.17 7.63 5.55
CA GLU A 111 -7.48 6.84 6.75
C GLU A 111 -8.96 6.49 6.88
N ARG A 112 -9.85 7.42 6.51
CA ARG A 112 -11.30 7.16 6.53
C ARG A 112 -11.73 6.05 5.57
N LYS A 113 -10.92 5.70 4.57
CA LYS A 113 -11.20 4.57 3.68
C LYS A 113 -10.98 3.23 4.37
N LEU A 114 -10.04 3.16 5.32
CA LEU A 114 -9.78 1.96 6.12
C LEU A 114 -11.00 1.54 6.96
N LYS A 115 -11.86 2.50 7.30
CA LYS A 115 -13.12 2.29 8.04
C LYS A 115 -14.31 1.87 7.15
N LYS A 116 -14.13 1.75 5.83
CA LYS A 116 -15.21 1.34 4.91
C LYS A 116 -15.30 -0.18 4.83
N ASN A 117 -16.50 -0.73 4.66
CA ASN A 117 -16.69 -2.18 4.49
C ASN A 117 -16.12 -2.72 3.17
N ASN A 118 -16.00 -1.87 2.15
CA ASN A 118 -15.45 -2.25 0.86
C ASN A 118 -13.93 -2.41 0.95
N TRP A 119 -13.44 -3.64 0.77
CA TRP A 119 -12.02 -3.98 0.85
C TRP A 119 -11.17 -3.23 -0.20
N VAL A 120 -11.71 -2.95 -1.39
CA VAL A 120 -11.03 -2.18 -2.44
C VAL A 120 -10.75 -0.76 -1.97
N LEU A 121 -11.70 -0.13 -1.27
CA LEU A 121 -11.49 1.20 -0.70
C LEU A 121 -10.45 1.16 0.42
N LYS A 122 -10.46 0.13 1.26
CA LYS A 122 -9.44 -0.04 2.31
C LYS A 122 -8.05 -0.19 1.70
N ALA A 123 -7.88 -1.06 0.70
CA ALA A 123 -6.62 -1.27 0.00
C ALA A 123 -6.13 0.02 -0.68
N LYS A 124 -7.04 0.77 -1.32
CA LYS A 124 -6.71 2.08 -1.88
C LYS A 124 -6.22 3.05 -0.79
N GLY A 125 -6.89 3.09 0.36
CA GLY A 125 -6.47 3.90 1.50
C GLY A 125 -5.08 3.53 2.02
N LEU A 126 -4.77 2.23 2.13
CA LEU A 126 -3.46 1.75 2.57
C LEU A 126 -2.34 2.22 1.64
N ARG A 127 -2.50 2.05 0.33
CA ARG A 127 -1.49 2.49 -0.66
C ARG A 127 -1.24 3.99 -0.58
N GLU A 128 -2.30 4.79 -0.51
CA GLU A 128 -2.15 6.25 -0.40
C GLU A 128 -1.41 6.67 0.88
N ILE A 129 -1.64 5.96 1.98
CA ILE A 129 -0.98 6.19 3.26
C ILE A 129 0.49 5.78 3.17
N GLN A 130 0.81 4.60 2.63
CA GLN A 130 2.19 4.12 2.42
C GLN A 130 3.02 5.13 1.62
N GLU A 131 2.44 5.71 0.56
CA GLU A 131 3.14 6.62 -0.34
C GLU A 131 3.42 7.98 0.31
N MET A 132 2.43 8.53 1.02
CA MET A 132 2.43 9.95 1.36
C MET A 132 2.67 10.25 2.84
N THR A 133 2.60 9.24 3.72
CA THR A 133 2.69 9.45 5.17
C THR A 133 3.89 8.73 5.78
N PRO A 134 4.66 9.39 6.67
CA PRO A 134 5.81 8.77 7.32
C PRO A 134 5.43 7.85 8.48
N ILE A 135 4.22 7.98 9.05
CA ILE A 135 3.80 7.25 10.25
C ILE A 135 2.35 6.82 10.08
N THR A 136 2.13 5.50 10.11
CA THR A 136 0.79 4.93 10.28
C THR A 136 0.63 4.43 11.69
N LYS A 137 -0.52 4.73 12.28
CA LYS A 137 -0.90 4.17 13.57
C LYS A 137 -1.12 2.67 13.41
N GLU A 138 -0.27 1.86 14.03
CA GLU A 138 -0.36 0.39 14.03
C GLU A 138 -1.78 -0.11 14.31
N ASP A 139 -2.51 0.56 15.20
CA ASP A 139 -3.89 0.24 15.56
C ASP A 139 -4.85 0.23 14.36
N MET A 140 -4.57 1.01 13.31
CA MET A 140 -5.37 0.98 12.09
C MET A 140 -5.09 -0.24 11.21
N LEU A 141 -3.89 -0.83 11.33
CA LEU A 141 -3.47 -2.00 10.55
C LEU A 141 -3.85 -3.31 11.23
N LYS A 142 -3.89 -3.36 12.58
CA LYS A 142 -4.27 -4.55 13.36
C LYS A 142 -5.55 -5.28 12.87
N PRO A 143 -6.67 -4.60 12.53
CA PRO A 143 -7.84 -5.31 12.00
C PRO A 143 -7.70 -5.76 10.54
N LEU A 144 -6.66 -5.33 9.83
CA LEU A 144 -6.45 -5.58 8.40
C LEU A 144 -5.41 -6.68 8.13
N ILE A 145 -4.42 -6.86 9.01
CA ILE A 145 -3.37 -7.89 8.89
C ILE A 145 -3.92 -9.33 8.90
N ASN A 146 -5.15 -9.55 9.39
CA ASN A 146 -5.85 -10.83 9.37
C ASN A 146 -7.21 -10.73 8.64
N HIS A 147 -7.34 -9.81 7.68
CA HIS A 147 -8.60 -9.65 6.97
C HIS A 147 -8.93 -10.88 6.10
N LYS A 148 -10.20 -11.26 6.05
CA LYS A 148 -10.71 -12.40 5.24
C LYS A 148 -10.52 -12.29 3.72
N ASN A 149 -10.04 -11.15 3.23
CA ASN A 149 -9.80 -10.92 1.80
C ASN A 149 -8.30 -10.88 1.61
N ASP A 150 -7.80 -11.79 0.78
CA ASP A 150 -6.37 -12.04 0.62
C ASP A 150 -5.62 -10.81 0.14
N ASP A 151 -6.11 -10.14 -0.89
CA ASP A 151 -5.47 -8.93 -1.44
C ASP A 151 -5.32 -7.84 -0.37
N LEU A 152 -6.37 -7.57 0.39
CA LEU A 152 -6.32 -6.58 1.46
C LEU A 152 -5.42 -7.02 2.63
N ARG A 153 -5.42 -8.31 2.96
CA ARG A 153 -4.58 -8.86 4.02
C ARG A 153 -3.10 -8.73 3.65
N ILE A 154 -2.76 -9.15 2.45
CA ILE A 154 -1.41 -9.07 1.87
C ILE A 154 -0.93 -7.60 1.85
N GLU A 155 -1.75 -6.69 1.33
CA GLU A 155 -1.46 -5.25 1.31
C GLU A 155 -1.25 -4.70 2.72
N ALA A 156 -2.08 -5.08 3.70
CA ALA A 156 -1.97 -4.62 5.07
C ALA A 156 -0.70 -5.11 5.76
N GLN A 157 -0.31 -6.37 5.55
CA GLN A 157 0.92 -6.95 6.10
C GLN A 157 2.16 -6.29 5.47
N ALA A 158 2.17 -6.08 4.15
CA ALA A 158 3.23 -5.32 3.49
C ALA A 158 3.30 -3.86 4.00
N THR A 159 2.14 -3.22 4.21
CA THR A 159 2.06 -1.88 4.82
C THR A 159 2.70 -1.86 6.20
N TYR A 160 2.41 -2.88 7.01
CA TYR A 160 2.92 -2.99 8.37
C TYR A 160 4.45 -3.01 8.39
N ILE A 161 5.06 -3.86 7.55
CA ILE A 161 6.52 -3.94 7.42
C ILE A 161 7.12 -2.60 6.99
N ARG A 162 6.53 -1.93 5.98
CA ARG A 162 7.05 -0.66 5.47
C ARG A 162 7.05 0.47 6.49
N LEU A 163 6.03 0.49 7.36
CA LEU A 163 5.77 1.63 8.24
C LEU A 163 6.23 1.40 9.68
N ASN A 164 6.40 0.15 10.11
CA ASN A 164 6.94 -0.20 11.42
C ASN A 164 8.42 -0.58 11.31
N GLN A 165 9.30 0.42 11.17
CA GLN A 165 10.74 0.18 10.97
C GLN A 165 11.42 -0.45 12.19
N THR A 166 10.89 -0.22 13.40
CA THR A 166 11.46 -0.75 14.65
C THR A 166 11.13 -2.22 14.85
N ASN A 167 9.86 -2.60 14.65
CA ASN A 167 9.36 -3.95 14.89
C ASN A 167 8.54 -4.49 13.69
N PRO A 168 9.14 -4.59 12.50
CA PRO A 168 8.40 -4.90 11.27
C PRO A 168 7.82 -6.31 11.22
N PHE A 169 8.30 -7.22 12.09
CA PHE A 169 7.94 -8.65 12.07
C PHE A 169 7.00 -9.09 13.20
N ASP A 170 6.62 -8.21 14.14
CA ASP A 170 5.82 -8.59 15.32
C ASP A 170 4.43 -9.15 14.98
N PHE A 171 3.88 -8.78 13.81
CA PHE A 171 2.56 -9.26 13.40
C PHE A 171 2.57 -10.75 12.99
N PHE A 172 3.74 -11.34 12.67
CA PHE A 172 3.82 -12.73 12.21
C PHE A 172 3.34 -13.74 13.24
N GLU A 173 3.52 -13.46 14.54
CA GLU A 173 3.00 -14.29 15.63
C GLU A 173 1.46 -14.35 15.65
N HIS A 174 0.81 -13.36 15.04
CA HIS A 174 -0.63 -13.18 15.03
C HIS A 174 -1.27 -13.62 13.72
N ILE A 175 -0.51 -14.17 12.76
CA ILE A 175 -1.05 -14.62 11.48
C ILE A 175 -1.78 -15.94 11.64
N ASN A 176 -3.04 -15.97 11.19
CA ASN A 176 -3.91 -17.13 11.31
C ASN A 176 -3.85 -18.10 10.11
N GLU A 177 -3.24 -17.68 9.00
CA GLU A 177 -3.26 -18.40 7.72
C GLU A 177 -1.86 -18.69 7.17
N GLU A 178 -1.75 -19.71 6.33
CA GLU A 178 -0.53 -19.94 5.57
C GLU A 178 -0.31 -18.86 4.50
N LEU A 179 0.94 -18.48 4.29
CA LEU A 179 1.35 -17.60 3.22
C LEU A 179 1.37 -18.36 1.89
N SER A 180 0.52 -17.95 0.96
CA SER A 180 0.63 -18.38 -0.43
C SER A 180 1.98 -17.97 -1.02
N VAL A 181 2.40 -18.63 -2.11
CA VAL A 181 3.67 -18.30 -2.79
C VAL A 181 3.70 -16.83 -3.21
N TRP A 182 2.60 -16.31 -3.75
CA TRP A 182 2.48 -14.90 -4.12
C TRP A 182 2.64 -13.97 -2.92
N HIS A 183 2.02 -14.31 -1.78
CA HIS A 183 2.16 -13.54 -0.56
C HIS A 183 3.62 -13.51 -0.07
N GLN A 184 4.31 -14.65 -0.11
CA GLN A 184 5.72 -14.72 0.27
C GLN A 184 6.61 -13.87 -0.65
N ILE A 185 6.35 -13.85 -1.96
CA ILE A 185 7.08 -13.00 -2.91
C ILE A 185 6.90 -11.53 -2.55
N LEU A 186 5.66 -11.09 -2.31
CA LEU A 186 5.40 -9.67 -2.01
C LEU A 186 6.00 -9.24 -0.66
N LEU A 187 5.88 -10.09 0.38
CA LEU A 187 6.50 -9.78 1.67
C LEU A 187 8.02 -9.77 1.56
N PHE A 188 8.61 -10.69 0.80
CA PHE A 188 10.05 -10.73 0.58
C PHE A 188 10.52 -9.45 -0.11
N GLU A 189 9.89 -9.07 -1.24
CA GLU A 189 10.17 -7.81 -1.94
C GLU A 189 10.02 -6.60 -1.01
N THR A 190 8.97 -6.60 -0.19
CA THR A 190 8.71 -5.52 0.76
C THR A 190 9.83 -5.42 1.80
N VAL A 191 10.26 -6.54 2.38
CA VAL A 191 11.35 -6.57 3.36
C VAL A 191 12.67 -6.10 2.73
N THR A 192 13.01 -6.59 1.54
CA THR A 192 14.29 -6.28 0.90
C THR A 192 14.37 -4.85 0.33
N ASN A 193 13.23 -4.28 -0.07
CA ASN A 193 13.18 -2.95 -0.68
C ASN A 193 12.79 -1.83 0.30
N THR A 194 12.53 -2.15 1.57
CA THR A 194 12.24 -1.12 2.58
C THR A 194 13.54 -0.59 3.18
N PRO A 195 13.88 0.70 3.00
CA PRO A 195 15.09 1.27 3.55
C PRO A 195 15.01 1.36 5.08
N ASN A 196 16.16 1.21 5.75
CA ASN A 196 16.31 1.34 7.21
C ASN A 196 15.43 0.37 8.03
N LEU A 197 15.01 -0.75 7.44
CA LEU A 197 14.25 -1.77 8.13
C LEU A 197 15.14 -2.49 9.17
N ALA A 198 14.69 -2.59 10.42
CA ALA A 198 15.39 -3.39 11.42
C ALA A 198 15.28 -4.89 11.08
N ILE A 199 16.40 -5.50 10.71
CA ILE A 199 16.47 -6.93 10.36
C ILE A 199 16.80 -7.75 11.61
N PRO A 200 15.88 -8.58 12.12
CA PRO A 200 16.12 -9.43 13.29
C PRO A 200 16.90 -10.69 12.91
N ARG A 201 17.36 -11.45 13.91
CA ARG A 201 17.85 -12.82 13.72
C ARG A 201 16.67 -13.74 13.44
N PHE A 202 16.46 -14.09 12.17
CA PHE A 202 15.26 -14.86 11.76
C PHE A 202 15.24 -16.29 12.30
N SER A 203 16.39 -16.82 12.72
CA SER A 203 16.49 -18.13 13.39
C SER A 203 15.57 -18.27 14.60
N GLN A 204 15.28 -17.17 15.32
CA GLN A 204 14.38 -17.18 16.47
C GLN A 204 12.92 -17.50 16.10
N PHE A 205 12.54 -17.33 14.82
CA PHE A 205 11.18 -17.57 14.33
C PHE A 205 11.00 -18.94 13.66
N LEU A 206 12.04 -19.78 13.57
CA LEU A 206 11.94 -21.10 12.92
C LEU A 206 11.10 -22.12 13.71
N GLY A 207 10.76 -21.83 14.98
CA GLY A 207 9.90 -22.68 15.82
C GLY A 207 8.40 -22.53 15.58
N VAL A 208 7.97 -21.65 14.66
CA VAL A 208 6.54 -21.46 14.36
C VAL A 208 5.93 -22.71 13.71
N LYS A 209 4.67 -23.01 14.06
CA LYS A 209 3.96 -24.19 13.51
C LYS A 209 3.62 -24.07 12.03
N ASN A 210 3.57 -22.85 11.50
CA ASN A 210 3.13 -22.58 10.14
C ASN A 210 4.28 -22.84 9.15
N PRO A 211 4.20 -23.89 8.31
CA PRO A 211 5.30 -24.30 7.44
C PRO A 211 5.62 -23.25 6.36
N SER A 212 4.62 -22.50 5.91
CA SER A 212 4.83 -21.41 4.95
C SER A 212 5.60 -20.24 5.56
N LEU A 213 5.42 -19.95 6.86
CA LEU A 213 6.22 -18.97 7.59
C LEU A 213 7.65 -19.44 7.79
N VAL A 214 7.85 -20.71 8.15
CA VAL A 214 9.19 -21.29 8.23
C VAL A 214 9.90 -21.16 6.87
N SER A 215 9.23 -21.53 5.76
CA SER A 215 9.79 -21.37 4.41
C SER A 215 10.15 -19.91 4.08
N PHE A 216 9.30 -18.96 4.48
CA PHE A 216 9.56 -17.54 4.31
C PHE A 216 10.80 -17.07 5.09
N TYR A 217 10.92 -17.42 6.38
CA TYR A 217 12.08 -17.07 7.19
C TYR A 217 13.37 -17.70 6.66
N LEU A 218 13.34 -18.93 6.18
CA LEU A 218 14.49 -19.57 5.55
C LEU A 218 15.02 -18.78 4.34
N LYS A 219 14.11 -18.23 3.51
CA LYS A 219 14.48 -17.37 2.37
C LYS A 219 15.15 -16.08 2.83
N LEU A 220 14.65 -15.47 3.91
CA LEU A 220 15.24 -14.26 4.50
C LEU A 220 16.61 -14.54 5.14
N ILE A 221 16.78 -15.65 5.86
CA ILE A 221 18.07 -16.10 6.39
C ILE A 221 19.10 -16.23 5.27
N ALA A 222 18.71 -16.87 4.17
CA ALA A 222 19.57 -17.05 3.01
C ALA A 222 19.92 -15.71 2.35
N HIS A 223 18.94 -14.82 2.16
CA HIS A 223 19.12 -13.51 1.53
C HIS A 223 20.05 -12.58 2.33
N TYR A 224 19.90 -12.55 3.65
CA TYR A 224 20.71 -11.71 4.55
C TYR A 224 21.97 -12.40 5.07
N HIS A 225 22.28 -13.61 4.59
CA HIS A 225 23.47 -14.38 4.98
C HIS A 225 23.64 -14.51 6.51
N GLN A 226 22.56 -14.82 7.24
CA GLN A 226 22.57 -14.94 8.71
C GLN A 226 23.26 -16.23 9.17
N LEU A 227 24.60 -16.19 9.27
CA LEU A 227 25.44 -17.34 9.65
C LEU A 227 25.17 -17.86 11.06
N ASP A 228 24.67 -17.01 11.95
CA ASP A 228 24.24 -17.38 13.30
C ASP A 228 23.03 -18.33 13.30
N ALA A 229 22.33 -18.47 12.17
CA ALA A 229 21.21 -19.40 12.01
C ALA A 229 21.64 -20.85 11.76
N VAL A 230 22.91 -21.14 11.44
CA VAL A 230 23.36 -22.49 10.99
C VAL A 230 22.94 -23.60 11.96
N MET A 231 23.13 -23.40 13.27
CA MET A 231 22.74 -24.41 14.27
C MET A 231 21.23 -24.65 14.30
N ALA A 232 20.43 -23.59 14.17
CA ALA A 232 18.97 -23.70 14.10
C ALA A 232 18.53 -24.46 12.83
N LEU A 233 19.21 -24.26 11.70
CA LEU A 233 18.95 -24.97 10.45
C LEU A 233 19.27 -26.46 10.54
N ILE A 234 20.40 -26.83 11.15
CA ILE A 234 20.77 -28.24 11.37
C ILE A 234 19.71 -28.94 12.23
N ASN A 235 19.28 -28.29 13.32
CA ASN A 235 18.23 -28.83 14.19
C ASN A 235 16.90 -29.01 13.44
N LEU A 236 16.53 -28.04 12.59
CA LEU A 236 15.31 -28.11 11.78
C LEU A 236 15.35 -29.28 10.78
N LEU A 237 16.49 -29.50 10.11
CA LEU A 237 16.69 -30.62 9.19
C LEU A 237 16.57 -31.96 9.91
N ASN A 238 17.23 -32.10 11.06
CA ASN A 238 17.17 -33.32 11.87
C ASN A 238 15.72 -33.63 12.31
N LEU A 239 14.97 -32.63 12.77
CA LEU A 239 13.57 -32.78 13.15
C LEU A 239 12.70 -33.25 11.96
N SER A 240 12.91 -32.64 10.79
CA SER A 240 12.16 -33.00 9.57
C SER A 240 12.44 -34.42 9.10
N SER A 241 13.68 -34.91 9.27
CA SER A 241 14.05 -36.27 8.93
C SER A 241 13.40 -37.28 9.87
N ALA A 242 13.41 -37.03 11.18
CA ALA A 242 12.77 -37.88 12.18
C ALA A 242 11.26 -38.06 11.96
N LEU A 243 10.54 -36.99 11.60
CA LEU A 243 9.10 -37.04 11.28
C LEU A 243 8.78 -37.84 10.01
N ARG A 244 9.71 -37.92 9.05
CA ARG A 244 9.53 -38.77 7.85
C ARG A 244 9.65 -40.24 8.18
N PHE A 245 10.51 -40.62 9.13
CA PHE A 245 10.67 -42.02 9.54
C PHE A 245 9.56 -42.52 10.47
N SER A 246 8.91 -41.64 11.24
CA SER A 246 7.77 -42.01 12.10
C SER A 246 6.45 -42.23 11.35
N ASN A 247 6.29 -41.64 10.17
CA ASN A 247 5.08 -41.80 9.34
C ASN A 247 5.14 -43.00 8.38
N LEU A 248 6.23 -43.77 8.42
CA LEU A 248 6.48 -44.98 7.62
C LEU A 248 6.45 -46.27 8.46
N ALA A 249 6.17 -46.17 9.76
CA ALA A 249 6.01 -47.28 10.70
C ALA A 249 4.55 -47.34 11.18
#